data_AF-A0A1H0W4C3-F1
#
_entry.id   AF-A0A1H0W4C3-F1
#
_cell.length_a   1.000
_cell.length_b   1.000
_cell.length_c   1.000
_cell.angle_alpha   90.00
_cell.angle_beta   90.00
_cell.angle_gamma   90.00
#
_symmetry.space_group_name_H-M   'P 1'
#
loop_
_entity.id
_entity.type
_entity.pdbx_description
1 polymer ?
#
loop_
_entity_poly.entity_id
_entity_poly.type
_entity_poly.pdbx_seq_one_letter_code
_entity_poly.pdbx_strand_id
1 'polypeptide(L)'
;MPEQIDYAFLSALEGGSQTSGYVPAANVSKSGVTIATGFDLGQRSESDLKNLGLASNLIEKLKPCLGTKGADAKKLIEKTPLTITAAEAESIDKATKASHIASLKLKYDSATAEKKHFIDLPAEAQTVVASVSFQYGINLDSATPKFWKAVTEQDWTEAVKLLKNFGDVYPTRRGKEAALLEKIK
;
A
#
# COMPACT_ATOMS: atom_id res chain seq x y z
N MET A 1 13.43 8.99 13.22
CA MET A 1 13.28 7.53 13.10
C MET A 1 12.69 7.21 11.72
N PRO A 2 12.93 6.02 11.14
CA PRO A 2 12.20 5.59 9.93
C PRO A 2 10.70 5.42 10.26
N GLU A 3 9.82 5.55 9.26
CA GLU A 3 8.39 5.21 9.44
C GLU A 3 8.21 3.73 9.81
N GLN A 4 7.15 3.45 10.56
CA GLN A 4 6.81 2.13 11.09
C GLN A 4 5.43 1.69 10.58
N ILE A 5 5.25 1.73 9.27
CA ILE A 5 4.01 1.29 8.61
C ILE A 5 4.05 -0.23 8.44
N ASP A 6 2.98 -0.91 8.86
CA ASP A 6 2.79 -2.34 8.64
C ASP A 6 2.28 -2.61 7.22
N TYR A 7 3.22 -2.86 6.30
CA TYR A 7 2.91 -3.18 4.90
C TYR A 7 2.21 -4.53 4.72
N ALA A 8 2.39 -5.48 5.65
CA ALA A 8 1.67 -6.75 5.61
C ALA A 8 0.19 -6.55 5.93
N PHE A 9 -0.13 -5.69 6.91
CA PHE A 9 -1.50 -5.28 7.19
C PHE A 9 -2.13 -4.61 5.97
N LEU A 10 -1.44 -3.64 5.35
CA LEU A 10 -1.93 -2.96 4.15
C LEU A 10 -2.17 -3.94 3.01
N SER A 11 -1.23 -4.86 2.79
CA SER A 11 -1.35 -5.91 1.77
C SER A 11 -2.57 -6.79 1.99
N ALA A 12 -2.82 -7.23 3.23
CA ALA A 12 -3.98 -8.04 3.58
C ALA A 12 -5.32 -7.32 3.34
N LEU A 13 -5.36 -5.99 3.34
CA LEU A 13 -6.54 -5.20 2.99
C LEU A 13 -6.76 -5.08 1.46
N GLU A 14 -5.73 -5.34 0.67
CA GLU A 14 -5.71 -5.23 -0.81
C GLU A 14 -5.84 -6.60 -1.51
N GLY A 15 -6.04 -7.68 -0.75
CA GLY A 15 -6.16 -9.05 -1.28
C GLY A 15 -4.94 -9.94 -1.01
N GLY A 16 -3.93 -9.41 -0.32
CA GLY A 16 -2.74 -10.13 0.10
C GLY A 16 -1.62 -10.15 -0.94
N SER A 17 -0.41 -10.37 -0.45
CA SER A 17 0.81 -10.40 -1.27
C SER A 17 1.00 -11.76 -1.91
N GLN A 18 1.29 -11.80 -3.20
CA GLN A 18 1.57 -13.03 -3.96
C GLN A 18 3.04 -13.10 -4.36
N THR A 19 3.73 -14.13 -3.88
CA THR A 19 5.15 -14.35 -4.20
C THR A 19 5.37 -15.11 -5.51
N SER A 20 4.34 -15.80 -5.99
CA SER A 20 4.33 -16.46 -7.30
C SER A 20 3.60 -15.59 -8.31
N GLY A 21 4.23 -15.39 -9.47
CA GLY A 21 3.64 -14.64 -10.57
C GLY A 21 2.35 -15.27 -11.07
N TYR A 22 1.32 -14.46 -11.25
CA TYR A 22 0.01 -14.88 -11.78
C TYR A 22 -0.53 -13.84 -12.76
N VAL A 23 -1.53 -14.18 -13.56
CA VAL A 23 -2.17 -13.21 -14.48
C VAL A 23 -3.63 -13.05 -14.08
N PRO A 24 -4.03 -11.90 -13.50
CA PRO A 24 -5.40 -11.65 -13.10
C PRO A 24 -6.34 -11.67 -14.32
N ALA A 25 -7.39 -12.48 -14.27
CA ALA A 25 -8.45 -12.51 -15.29
C ALA A 25 -7.93 -12.52 -16.75
N ALA A 26 -6.93 -13.37 -17.03
CA ALA A 26 -6.17 -13.41 -18.29
C ALA A 26 -7.00 -13.48 -19.59
N ASN A 27 -8.25 -13.94 -19.51
CA ASN A 27 -9.14 -14.08 -20.67
C ASN A 27 -9.91 -12.80 -21.02
N VAL A 28 -9.95 -11.82 -20.11
CA VAL A 28 -10.76 -10.59 -20.26
C VAL A 28 -9.99 -9.32 -19.90
N SER A 29 -8.87 -9.44 -19.19
CA SER A 29 -8.07 -8.30 -18.76
C SER A 29 -6.86 -8.08 -19.66
N LYS A 30 -6.41 -6.83 -19.73
CA LYS A 30 -5.12 -6.45 -20.34
C LYS A 30 -3.97 -6.47 -19.32
N SER A 31 -4.14 -7.20 -18.21
CA SER A 31 -3.13 -7.28 -17.15
C SER A 31 -1.96 -8.13 -17.59
N GLY A 32 -0.77 -7.84 -17.08
CA GLY A 32 0.40 -8.69 -17.22
C GLY A 32 0.56 -9.68 -16.07
N VAL A 33 1.78 -10.22 -15.97
CA VAL A 33 2.19 -11.00 -14.80
C VAL A 33 2.19 -10.06 -13.59
N THR A 34 1.46 -10.45 -12.55
CA THR A 34 1.27 -9.71 -11.30
C THR A 34 1.91 -10.48 -10.16
N ILE A 35 2.52 -9.74 -9.23
CA ILE A 35 3.20 -10.23 -8.01
C ILE A 35 2.98 -9.23 -6.87
N ALA A 36 3.50 -9.54 -5.68
CA ALA A 36 3.36 -8.73 -4.48
C ALA A 36 1.89 -8.36 -4.23
N THR A 37 1.60 -7.13 -3.81
CA THR A 37 0.22 -6.66 -3.63
C THR A 37 -0.28 -5.99 -4.90
N GLY A 38 -0.57 -6.80 -5.94
CA GLY A 38 -1.15 -6.30 -7.19
C GLY A 38 -0.16 -5.56 -8.10
N PHE A 39 1.15 -5.80 -7.97
CA PHE A 39 2.18 -5.19 -8.81
C PHE A 39 2.21 -5.83 -10.21
N ASP A 40 1.52 -5.19 -11.16
CA ASP A 40 1.40 -5.65 -12.56
C ASP A 40 2.63 -5.27 -13.40
N LEU A 41 3.48 -6.25 -13.69
CA LEU A 41 4.69 -6.11 -14.50
C LEU A 41 4.40 -5.79 -15.98
N GLY A 42 3.20 -6.14 -16.48
CA GLY A 42 2.79 -5.78 -17.83
C GLY A 42 2.66 -4.28 -18.02
N GLN A 43 2.44 -3.51 -16.96
CA GLN A 43 2.33 -2.05 -17.00
C GLN A 43 3.65 -1.33 -16.68
N ARG A 44 4.74 -2.07 -16.55
CA ARG A 44 6.02 -1.60 -16.02
C ARG A 44 7.14 -1.74 -17.05
N SER A 45 8.19 -0.95 -16.87
CA SER A 45 9.41 -1.00 -17.68
C SER A 45 10.63 -1.09 -16.77
N GLU A 46 11.78 -1.48 -17.31
CA GLU A 46 13.01 -1.57 -16.51
C GLU A 46 13.39 -0.22 -15.90
N SER A 47 13.21 0.87 -16.66
CA SER A 47 13.43 2.24 -16.18
C SER A 47 12.50 2.60 -15.02
N ASP A 48 11.24 2.16 -15.08
CA ASP A 48 10.29 2.36 -13.97
C ASP A 48 10.73 1.61 -12.71
N LEU A 49 11.18 0.36 -12.83
CA LEU A 49 11.70 -0.40 -11.68
C LEU A 49 12.94 0.26 -11.05
N LYS A 50 13.83 0.83 -11.88
CA LYS A 50 15.00 1.59 -11.40
C LYS A 50 14.57 2.88 -10.69
N ASN A 51 13.58 3.59 -11.22
CA ASN A 51 13.04 4.80 -10.61
C ASN A 51 12.33 4.52 -9.28
N LEU A 52 11.73 3.33 -9.13
CA LEU A 52 11.19 2.83 -7.86
C LEU A 52 12.30 2.47 -6.85
N GLY A 53 13.57 2.45 -7.26
CA GLY A 53 14.70 2.11 -6.40
C GLY A 53 14.80 0.63 -6.05
N LEU A 54 14.24 -0.26 -6.88
CA LEU A 54 14.34 -1.71 -6.64
C LEU A 54 15.78 -2.21 -6.83
N ALA A 55 16.16 -3.21 -6.04
CA ALA A 55 17.50 -3.80 -6.12
C ALA A 55 17.75 -4.47 -7.48
N SER A 56 18.98 -4.39 -7.99
CA SER A 56 19.33 -4.87 -9.34
C SER A 56 19.02 -6.34 -9.55
N ASN A 57 19.28 -7.19 -8.56
CA ASN A 57 18.96 -8.61 -8.60
C ASN A 57 17.45 -8.88 -8.72
N LEU A 58 16.62 -8.07 -8.07
CA LEU A 58 15.17 -8.15 -8.20
C LEU A 58 14.74 -7.68 -9.60
N ILE A 59 15.29 -6.58 -10.09
CA ILE A 59 15.00 -6.08 -11.45
C ILE A 59 15.32 -7.15 -12.51
N GLU A 60 16.46 -7.82 -12.40
CA GLU A 60 16.85 -8.92 -13.30
C GLU A 60 15.84 -10.07 -13.30
N LYS A 61 15.32 -10.45 -12.12
CA LYS A 61 14.26 -11.47 -12.00
C LYS A 61 12.95 -11.03 -12.66
N LEU A 62 12.59 -9.76 -12.54
CA LEU A 62 11.30 -9.24 -13.03
C LEU A 62 11.32 -8.95 -14.54
N LYS A 63 12.50 -8.64 -15.09
CA LYS A 63 12.70 -8.20 -16.47
C LYS A 63 12.02 -9.05 -17.54
N PRO A 64 12.03 -10.40 -17.48
CA PRO A 64 11.38 -11.23 -18.50
C PRO A 64 9.86 -11.01 -18.61
N CYS A 65 9.21 -10.56 -17.54
CA CYS A 65 7.76 -10.40 -17.47
C CYS A 65 7.28 -8.97 -17.79
N LEU A 66 8.19 -8.02 -18.00
CA LEU A 66 7.84 -6.62 -18.23
C LEU A 66 7.12 -6.42 -19.56
N GLY A 67 6.11 -5.54 -19.56
CA GLY A 67 5.38 -5.13 -20.76
C GLY A 67 4.48 -6.20 -21.40
N THR A 68 4.60 -7.47 -20.99
CA THR A 68 3.82 -8.59 -21.53
C THR A 68 2.45 -8.64 -20.87
N LYS A 69 1.37 -8.80 -21.66
CA LYS A 69 -0.03 -8.68 -21.21
C LYS A 69 -0.93 -9.81 -21.72
N GLY A 70 -2.07 -9.99 -21.07
CA GLY A 70 -3.17 -10.86 -21.51
C GLY A 70 -2.74 -12.31 -21.74
N ALA A 71 -3.18 -12.89 -22.85
CA ALA A 71 -2.89 -14.29 -23.19
C ALA A 71 -1.38 -14.58 -23.32
N ASP A 72 -0.58 -13.61 -23.75
CA ASP A 72 0.87 -13.78 -23.88
C ASP A 72 1.56 -13.79 -22.51
N ALA A 73 1.08 -12.98 -21.56
CA ALA A 73 1.56 -13.03 -20.17
C ALA A 73 1.25 -14.38 -19.52
N LYS A 74 0.07 -14.94 -19.81
CA LYS A 74 -0.31 -16.27 -19.33
C LYS A 74 0.61 -17.36 -19.90
N LYS A 75 0.84 -17.37 -21.22
CA LYS A 75 1.78 -18.31 -21.84
C LYS A 75 3.20 -18.15 -21.32
N LEU A 76 3.62 -16.91 -21.05
CA LEU A 76 4.95 -16.62 -20.52
C LEU A 76 5.13 -17.23 -19.13
N ILE A 77 4.20 -16.99 -18.20
CA ILE A 77 4.33 -17.46 -16.82
C ILE A 77 4.19 -19.00 -16.70
N GLU A 78 3.45 -19.64 -17.62
CA GLU A 78 3.38 -21.11 -17.73
C GLU A 78 4.72 -21.73 -18.18
N LYS A 79 5.48 -21.02 -19.02
CA LYS A 79 6.79 -21.49 -19.53
C LYS A 79 7.95 -21.10 -18.62
N THR A 80 7.89 -19.93 -18.04
CA THR A 80 8.92 -19.34 -17.19
C THR A 80 8.27 -18.83 -15.91
N PRO A 81 8.05 -19.70 -14.92
CA PRO A 81 7.47 -19.29 -13.64
C PRO A 81 8.33 -18.22 -12.97
N LEU A 82 7.68 -17.19 -12.44
CA LEU A 82 8.30 -16.14 -11.65
C LEU A 82 7.98 -16.38 -10.18
N THR A 83 9.01 -16.41 -9.34
CA THR A 83 8.87 -16.46 -7.89
C THR A 83 9.81 -15.46 -7.24
N ILE A 84 9.30 -14.73 -6.26
CA ILE A 84 10.05 -13.79 -5.42
C ILE A 84 9.95 -14.21 -3.94
N THR A 85 10.85 -13.71 -3.12
CA THR A 85 10.77 -13.89 -1.66
C THR A 85 9.73 -12.93 -1.04
N ALA A 86 9.28 -13.22 0.17
CA ALA A 86 8.41 -12.32 0.93
C ALA A 86 9.07 -10.94 1.16
N ALA A 87 10.39 -10.91 1.41
CA ALA A 87 11.14 -9.66 1.58
C ALA A 87 11.21 -8.85 0.28
N GLU A 88 11.37 -9.52 -0.87
CA GLU A 88 11.29 -8.85 -2.17
C GLU A 88 9.88 -8.29 -2.44
N ALA A 89 8.83 -9.04 -2.11
CA ALA A 89 7.45 -8.57 -2.25
C ALA A 89 7.18 -7.33 -1.39
N GLU A 90 7.62 -7.35 -0.13
CA GLU A 90 7.52 -6.20 0.78
C GLU A 90 8.33 -4.99 0.25
N SER A 91 9.51 -5.22 -0.33
CA SER A 91 10.31 -4.13 -0.93
C SER A 91 9.59 -3.47 -2.11
N ILE A 92 8.86 -4.24 -2.92
CA ILE A 92 8.01 -3.73 -4.01
C ILE A 92 6.84 -2.93 -3.44
N ASP A 93 6.16 -3.45 -2.43
CA ASP A 93 5.02 -2.78 -1.80
C ASP A 93 5.45 -1.44 -1.15
N LYS A 94 6.63 -1.41 -0.51
CA LYS A 94 7.23 -0.17 0.01
C LYS A 94 7.54 0.82 -1.10
N ALA A 95 8.26 0.38 -2.13
CA ALA A 95 8.70 1.25 -3.23
C ALA A 95 7.51 1.88 -3.97
N THR A 96 6.47 1.10 -4.25
CA THR A 96 5.27 1.57 -4.95
C THR A 96 4.44 2.58 -4.16
N LYS A 97 4.50 2.52 -2.82
CA LYS A 97 3.77 3.42 -1.91
C LYS A 97 4.59 4.61 -1.43
N ALA A 98 5.90 4.63 -1.67
CA ALA A 98 6.85 5.58 -1.08
C ALA A 98 6.51 7.05 -1.35
N SER A 99 6.18 7.41 -2.59
CA SER A 99 5.87 8.80 -2.96
C SER A 99 4.60 9.32 -2.28
N HIS A 100 3.58 8.47 -2.16
CA HIS A 100 2.34 8.79 -1.46
C HIS A 100 2.59 8.96 0.04
N ILE A 101 3.35 8.06 0.66
CA ILE A 101 3.72 8.16 2.07
C ILE A 101 4.56 9.41 2.36
N ALA A 102 5.51 9.76 1.49
CA ALA A 102 6.28 10.99 1.63
C ALA A 102 5.37 12.23 1.63
N SER A 103 4.40 12.27 0.72
CA SER A 103 3.41 13.36 0.65
C SER A 103 2.47 13.38 1.85
N LEU A 104 2.03 12.21 2.32
CA LEU A 104 1.19 12.08 3.51
C LEU A 104 1.90 12.60 4.76
N LYS A 105 3.17 12.26 4.94
CA LYS A 105 4.01 12.74 6.06
C LYS A 105 4.05 14.27 6.08
N LEU A 106 4.37 14.89 4.94
CA LEU A 106 4.40 16.35 4.83
C LEU A 106 3.03 16.99 5.14
N LYS A 107 1.94 16.38 4.64
CA LYS A 107 0.57 16.86 4.89
C LYS A 107 0.20 16.76 6.37
N TYR A 108 0.54 15.66 7.02
CA TYR A 108 0.26 15.42 8.44
C TYR A 108 1.07 16.40 9.32
N ASP A 109 2.37 16.52 9.06
CA ASP A 109 3.25 17.41 9.81
C ASP A 109 2.83 18.88 9.67
N SER A 110 2.33 19.28 8.49
CA SER A 110 1.81 20.64 8.27
C SER A 110 0.47 20.92 8.98
N ALA A 111 -0.26 19.87 9.38
CA ALA A 111 -1.57 19.98 10.00
C ALA A 111 -1.52 19.87 11.55
N THR A 112 -0.33 19.75 12.13
CA THR A 112 -0.14 19.50 13.56
C THR A 112 0.81 20.53 14.19
N ALA A 113 0.74 20.66 15.52
CA ALA A 113 1.65 21.53 16.26
C ALA A 113 3.09 20.96 16.30
N GLU A 114 4.07 21.82 16.58
CA GLU A 114 5.47 21.40 16.75
C GLU A 114 5.56 20.21 17.72
N LYS A 115 6.26 19.14 17.30
CA LYS A 115 6.46 17.84 17.98
C LYS A 115 5.40 16.75 17.75
N LYS A 116 4.39 16.95 16.90
CA LYS A 116 3.42 15.90 16.53
C LYS A 116 3.67 15.37 15.11
N HIS A 117 4.90 15.01 14.76
CA HIS A 117 5.22 14.52 13.41
C HIS A 117 4.64 13.12 13.16
N PHE A 118 4.37 12.82 11.89
CA PHE A 118 3.84 11.52 11.47
C PHE A 118 4.73 10.35 11.91
N ILE A 119 6.06 10.53 11.82
CA ILE A 119 7.02 9.47 12.18
C ILE A 119 7.08 9.19 13.68
N ASP A 120 6.56 10.11 14.50
CA ASP A 120 6.53 9.99 15.96
C ASP A 120 5.24 9.33 16.45
N LEU A 121 4.28 9.08 15.55
CA LEU A 121 3.05 8.35 15.88
C LEU A 121 3.35 6.87 16.18
N PRO A 122 2.52 6.20 17.00
CA PRO A 122 2.53 4.74 17.12
C PRO A 122 2.42 4.08 15.74
N ALA A 123 3.06 2.92 15.57
CA ALA A 123 3.07 2.18 14.31
C ALA A 123 1.66 1.87 13.79
N GLU A 124 0.73 1.60 14.72
CA GLU A 124 -0.69 1.39 14.45
C GLU A 124 -1.34 2.61 13.82
N ALA A 125 -1.08 3.80 14.35
CA ALA A 125 -1.59 5.06 13.82
C ALA A 125 -0.99 5.39 12.46
N GLN A 126 0.33 5.24 12.28
CA GLN A 126 0.98 5.42 10.97
C GLN A 126 0.33 4.52 9.91
N THR A 127 0.11 3.25 10.24
CA THR A 127 -0.49 2.25 9.36
C THR A 127 -1.93 2.60 8.99
N VAL A 128 -2.75 3.00 9.97
CA VAL A 128 -4.17 3.31 9.73
C VAL A 128 -4.34 4.60 8.93
N VAL A 129 -3.60 5.66 9.27
CA VAL A 129 -3.63 6.91 8.51
C VAL A 129 -3.18 6.67 7.06
N ALA A 130 -2.11 5.89 6.87
CA ALA A 130 -1.67 5.46 5.53
C ALA A 130 -2.77 4.68 4.79
N SER A 131 -3.37 3.69 5.44
CA SER A 131 -4.43 2.86 4.84
C SER A 131 -5.63 3.68 4.35
N VAL A 132 -6.14 4.60 5.17
CA VAL A 132 -7.25 5.47 4.78
C VAL A 132 -6.83 6.40 3.64
N SER A 133 -5.61 6.96 3.69
CA SER A 133 -5.09 7.82 2.62
C SER A 133 -4.92 7.12 1.27
N PHE A 134 -4.66 5.80 1.24
CA PHE A 134 -4.60 5.06 -0.02
C PHE A 134 -5.96 4.92 -0.71
N GLN A 135 -7.06 4.93 0.06
CA GLN A 135 -8.41 4.87 -0.51
C GLN A 135 -8.99 6.24 -0.85
N TYR A 136 -8.66 7.26 -0.07
CA TYR A 136 -9.27 8.59 -0.17
C TYR A 136 -8.33 9.67 -0.72
N GLY A 137 -7.08 9.31 -1.01
CA GLY A 137 -6.04 10.25 -1.40
C GLY A 137 -5.38 10.96 -0.21
N ILE A 138 -4.39 11.79 -0.52
CA ILE A 138 -3.58 12.51 0.49
C ILE A 138 -4.39 13.62 1.19
N ASN A 139 -5.41 14.18 0.53
CA ASN A 139 -6.22 15.30 1.04
C ASN A 139 -7.36 14.82 1.97
N LEU A 140 -6.99 14.12 3.04
CA LEU A 140 -7.93 13.59 4.03
C LEU A 140 -8.72 14.68 4.78
N ASP A 141 -8.17 15.89 4.87
CA ASP A 141 -8.85 17.07 5.40
C ASP A 141 -10.11 17.44 4.62
N SER A 142 -10.14 17.15 3.31
CA SER A 142 -11.32 17.34 2.47
C SER A 142 -12.15 16.08 2.32
N ALA A 143 -11.49 14.93 2.11
CA ALA A 143 -12.18 13.67 1.82
C ALA A 143 -12.85 13.06 3.07
N THR A 144 -12.19 13.18 4.24
CA THR A 144 -12.62 12.55 5.50
C THR A 144 -12.36 13.49 6.69
N PRO A 145 -12.93 14.72 6.69
CA PRO A 145 -12.52 15.81 7.58
C PRO A 145 -12.56 15.47 9.07
N LYS A 146 -13.60 14.73 9.50
CA LYS A 146 -13.74 14.32 10.91
C LYS A 146 -12.64 13.35 11.33
N PHE A 147 -12.37 12.35 10.49
CA PHE A 147 -11.31 11.37 10.74
C PHE A 147 -9.94 12.06 10.74
N TRP A 148 -9.69 12.93 9.76
CA TRP A 148 -8.44 13.68 9.67
C TRP A 148 -8.19 14.52 10.93
N LYS A 149 -9.20 15.26 11.38
CA LYS A 149 -9.12 16.04 12.62
C LYS A 149 -8.77 15.16 13.83
N ALA A 150 -9.45 14.03 14.00
CA ALA A 150 -9.19 13.12 15.13
C ALA A 150 -7.74 12.61 15.12
N VAL A 151 -7.22 12.18 13.96
CA VAL A 151 -5.85 11.65 13.89
C VAL A 151 -4.79 12.74 14.07
N THR A 152 -4.97 13.95 13.55
CA THR A 152 -4.00 15.05 13.75
C THR A 152 -4.02 15.62 15.16
N GLU A 153 -5.17 15.56 15.84
CA GLU A 153 -5.26 15.87 17.28
C GLU A 153 -4.69 14.73 18.15
N GLN A 154 -4.46 13.55 17.56
CA GLN A 154 -4.07 12.29 18.20
C GLN A 154 -5.14 11.75 19.16
N ASP A 155 -6.41 12.04 18.86
CA ASP A 155 -7.56 11.46 19.55
C ASP A 155 -7.90 10.09 18.93
N TRP A 156 -7.15 9.07 19.38
CA TRP A 156 -7.32 7.70 18.89
C TRP A 156 -8.68 7.10 19.25
N THR A 157 -9.29 7.55 20.36
CA THR A 157 -10.61 7.07 20.77
C THR A 157 -11.68 7.55 19.79
N GLU A 158 -11.66 8.84 19.43
CA GLU A 158 -12.57 9.38 18.43
C GLU A 158 -12.26 8.82 17.03
N ALA A 159 -10.99 8.65 16.67
CA ALA A 159 -10.61 8.03 15.39
C ALA A 159 -11.18 6.61 15.24
N VAL A 160 -11.11 5.78 16.29
CA VAL A 160 -11.72 4.44 16.33
C VAL A 160 -13.23 4.51 16.14
N LYS A 161 -13.92 5.40 16.86
CA LYS A 161 -15.37 5.57 16.74
C LYS A 161 -15.78 6.02 15.33
N LEU A 162 -15.00 6.92 14.72
CA LEU A 162 -15.22 7.38 13.36
C LEU A 162 -14.99 6.27 12.34
N LEU A 163 -13.95 5.45 12.48
CA LEU A 163 -13.72 4.29 11.63
C LEU A 163 -14.88 3.28 11.73
N LYS A 164 -15.37 2.98 12.95
CA LYS A 164 -16.51 2.07 13.13
C LYS A 164 -17.81 2.59 12.52
N ASN A 165 -17.95 3.91 12.36
CA ASN A 165 -19.14 4.58 11.80
C ASN A 165 -18.81 5.38 10.53
N PHE A 166 -17.87 4.90 9.72
CA PHE A 166 -17.30 5.69 8.62
C PHE A 166 -18.32 5.99 7.49
N GLY A 167 -19.26 5.07 7.26
CA GLY A 167 -20.34 5.22 6.27
C GLY A 167 -19.93 4.95 4.81
N ASP A 168 -18.75 4.37 4.58
CA ASP A 168 -18.32 3.95 3.25
C ASP A 168 -18.77 2.51 2.90
N VAL A 169 -18.46 2.09 1.68
CA VAL A 169 -18.74 0.73 1.21
C VAL A 169 -17.73 -0.32 1.69
N TYR A 170 -16.82 0.05 2.61
CA TYR A 170 -15.72 -0.80 3.09
C TYR A 170 -15.76 -1.05 4.61
N PRO A 171 -16.91 -1.40 5.22
CA PRO A 171 -17.03 -1.51 6.68
C PRO A 171 -16.08 -2.53 7.30
N THR A 172 -15.81 -3.65 6.60
CA THR A 172 -14.85 -4.67 7.07
C THR A 172 -13.42 -4.12 7.14
N ARG A 173 -13.00 -3.28 6.18
CA ARG A 173 -11.68 -2.66 6.18
C ARG A 173 -11.58 -1.64 7.30
N ARG A 174 -12.58 -0.77 7.43
CA ARG A 174 -12.65 0.22 8.53
C ARG A 174 -12.64 -0.44 9.90
N GLY A 175 -13.33 -1.57 10.07
CA GLY A 175 -13.31 -2.37 11.30
C GLY A 175 -11.92 -2.92 11.64
N LYS A 176 -11.16 -3.42 10.65
CA LYS A 176 -9.77 -3.88 10.85
C LYS A 176 -8.83 -2.74 11.25
N GLU A 177 -9.00 -1.57 10.64
CA GLU A 177 -8.22 -0.37 10.99
C GLU A 177 -8.55 0.14 12.39
N ALA A 178 -9.83 0.16 12.77
CA ALA A 178 -10.26 0.49 14.11
C ALA A 178 -9.63 -0.46 15.15
N ALA A 179 -9.69 -1.76 14.89
CA ALA A 179 -9.08 -2.78 15.77
C ALA A 179 -7.55 -2.65 15.86
N LEU A 180 -6.89 -2.09 14.83
CA LEU A 180 -5.46 -1.80 14.89
C LEU A 180 -5.19 -0.59 15.79
N LEU A 181 -5.94 0.51 15.65
CA LEU A 181 -5.81 1.68 16.54
C LEU A 181 -6.10 1.38 18.01
N GLU A 182 -7.04 0.47 18.29
CA GLU A 182 -7.38 0.05 19.67
C GLU A 182 -6.21 -0.58 20.44
N LYS A 183 -5.11 -0.94 19.76
CA LYS A 183 -3.90 -1.45 20.42
C LYS A 183 -3.02 -0.35 21.01
N ILE A 184 -3.26 0.92 20.63
CA ILE A 184 -2.57 2.08 21.20
C ILE A 184 -3.09 2.28 22.63
N LYS A 185 -2.17 2.25 23.61
CA LYS A 185 -2.48 2.41 25.04
C LYS A 185 -2.35 3.86 25.50
#